data_AF-A0A3D8VM09-F1
#
_entry.id   AF-A0A3D8VM09-F1
#
_cell.length_a   1.000
_cell.length_b   1.000
_cell.length_c   1.000
_cell.angle_alpha   90.00
_cell.angle_beta   90.00
_cell.angle_gamma   90.00
#
_symmetry.space_group_name_H-M   'P 1'
#
loop_
_entity.id
_entity.type
_entity.pdbx_description
1 polymer ?
#
loop_
_entity_poly.entity_id
_entity_poly.type
_entity_poly.pdbx_seq_one_letter_code
_entity_poly.pdbx_strand_id
1 'polypeptide(L)' 'MDIITGWVGGKIKEGMADLLAEYIAVSPLFIGVSIGVYALLNMFSKGLAKLGVAGVFIYGGALVVMLP' A
#
# COMPACT_ATOMS: atom_id res chain seq x y z
N MET A 1 -16.45 1.12 -30.38
CA MET A 1 -15.75 1.79 -29.26
C MET A 1 -14.94 0.79 -28.43
N ASP A 2 -14.78 -0.45 -28.91
CA ASP A 2 -14.30 -1.59 -28.10
C ASP A 2 -12.79 -1.86 -28.20
N ILE A 3 -12.13 -1.36 -29.24
CA ILE A 3 -10.70 -1.58 -29.45
C ILE A 3 -9.88 -0.69 -28.51
N ILE A 4 -10.30 0.56 -28.32
CA ILE A 4 -9.60 1.54 -27.47
C ILE A 4 -9.77 1.18 -25.98
N THR A 5 -10.98 0.78 -25.57
CA THR A 5 -11.25 0.33 -24.19
C THR A 5 -10.55 -0.98 -23.85
N GLY A 6 -10.45 -1.93 -24.80
CA GLY A 6 -9.67 -3.16 -24.62
C GLY A 6 -8.17 -2.91 -24.50
N TRP A 7 -7.61 -1.98 -25.29
CA TRP A 7 -6.19 -1.66 -25.26
C TRP A 7 -5.78 -0.87 -24.00
N VAL A 8 -6.59 0.10 -23.59
CA VAL A 8 -6.41 0.84 -22.33
C VAL A 8 -6.63 -0.07 -21.13
N GLY A 9 -7.65 -0.93 -21.17
CA GLY A 9 -7.90 -1.91 -20.11
C GLY A 9 -6.77 -2.92 -19.95
N GLY A 10 -6.16 -3.40 -21.04
CA GLY A 10 -5.01 -4.30 -21.00
C GLY A 10 -3.77 -3.66 -20.36
N LYS A 11 -3.44 -2.42 -20.75
CA LYS A 11 -2.32 -1.65 -20.18
C LYS A 11 -2.50 -1.33 -18.70
N ILE A 12 -3.72 -0.99 -18.28
CA ILE A 12 -4.04 -0.75 -16.86
C ILE A 12 -3.91 -2.04 -16.06
N LYS A 13 -4.32 -3.18 -16.63
CA LYS A 13 -4.26 -4.47 -15.95
C LYS A 13 -2.83 -4.97 -15.79
N GLU A 14 -1.96 -4.76 -16.78
CA GLU A 14 -0.52 -5.02 -16.65
C GLU A 14 0.14 -4.11 -15.60
N GLY A 15 -0.11 -2.79 -15.65
CA GLY A 15 0.45 -1.87 -14.66
C GLY A 15 -0.06 -2.11 -13.23
N MET A 16 -1.32 -2.52 -13.06
CA MET A 16 -1.85 -2.94 -11.76
C MET A 16 -1.28 -4.28 -11.29
N ALA A 17 -0.95 -5.20 -12.20
CA ALA A 17 -0.36 -6.49 -11.85
C ALA A 17 1.07 -6.32 -11.30
N ASP A 18 1.88 -5.45 -11.91
CA ASP A 18 3.21 -5.10 -11.40
C ASP A 18 3.13 -4.37 -10.06
N LEU A 19 2.25 -3.36 -9.94
CA LEU A 19 2.03 -2.66 -8.66
C LEU A 19 1.56 -3.61 -7.55
N LEU A 20 0.71 -4.59 -7.88
CA LEU A 20 0.29 -5.62 -6.93
C LEU A 20 1.45 -6.55 -6.55
N ALA A 21 2.30 -6.94 -7.50
CA ALA A 21 3.46 -7.79 -7.24
C ALA A 21 4.48 -7.09 -6.33
N GLU A 22 4.78 -5.82 -6.58
CA GLU A 22 5.64 -5.01 -5.71
C GLU A 22 5.01 -4.77 -4.34
N TYR A 23 3.71 -4.47 -4.31
CA TYR A 23 3.00 -4.32 -3.04
C TYR A 23 3.04 -5.60 -2.21
N ILE A 24 2.91 -6.79 -2.83
CA ILE A 24 3.04 -8.08 -2.14
C ILE A 24 4.47 -8.28 -1.62
N ALA A 25 5.49 -7.91 -2.40
CA ALA A 25 6.90 -8.02 -1.97
C ALA A 25 7.22 -7.15 -0.75
N VAL A 26 6.64 -5.94 -0.67
CA VAL A 26 6.86 -5.01 0.46
C VAL A 26 5.86 -5.22 1.61
N SER A 27 4.77 -5.97 1.38
CA SER A 27 3.72 -6.24 2.38
C SER A 27 4.22 -6.79 3.73
N PRO A 28 5.23 -7.68 3.82
CA PRO A 28 5.71 -8.18 5.11
C PRO A 28 6.36 -7.06 5.94
N LEU A 29 7.00 -6.12 5.26
CA LEU A 29 7.66 -4.98 5.86
C LEU A 29 6.62 -3.98 6.40
N PHE A 30 5.53 -3.75 5.66
CA PHE A 30 4.40 -2.95 6.15
C PHE A 30 3.71 -3.57 7.36
N ILE A 31 3.55 -4.90 7.40
CA ILE A 31 2.99 -5.60 8.54
C ILE A 31 3.91 -5.43 9.77
N GLY A 32 5.21 -5.64 9.60
CA GLY A 32 6.20 -5.46 10.67
C GLY A 32 6.23 -4.03 11.23
N VAL A 33 6.28 -3.03 10.34
CA VAL A 33 6.26 -1.61 10.72
C VAL A 33 4.93 -1.23 11.38
N SER A 34 3.80 -1.74 10.89
CA SER A 34 2.47 -1.48 11.47
C SER A 34 2.37 -2.02 12.89
N ILE A 35 2.90 -3.21 13.18
CA ILE A 35 2.92 -3.79 14.53
C ILE A 35 3.78 -2.92 15.46
N GLY A 36 4.96 -2.47 15.00
CA GLY A 36 5.83 -1.59 15.77
C GLY A 36 5.18 -0.23 16.06
N VAL A 37 4.61 0.43 15.05
CA VAL A 37 3.91 1.71 15.17
C VAL A 37 2.69 1.59 16.07
N TYR A 38 1.90 0.53 15.92
CA TYR A 38 0.76 0.27 16.78
C TYR A 38 1.20 0.06 18.23
N ALA A 39 2.20 -0.80 18.47
CA ALA A 39 2.70 -1.08 19.82
C ALA A 39 3.22 0.19 20.51
N LEU A 40 3.98 1.02 19.78
CA LEU A 40 4.59 2.25 20.28
C LEU A 40 3.53 3.32 20.59
N LEU A 41 2.59 3.56 19.66
CA LEU A 41 1.54 4.57 19.83
C LEU A 41 0.43 4.11 20.79
N ASN A 42 0.23 2.80 20.95
CA ASN A 42 -0.75 2.25 21.90
C ASN A 42 -0.36 2.50 23.37
N MET A 43 0.92 2.80 23.64
CA MET A 43 1.36 3.27 24.96
C MET A 43 0.83 4.67 25.30
N PHE A 44 0.53 5.49 24.29
CA PHE A 44 0.04 6.86 24.46
C PHE A 44 -1.47 6.97 24.26
N SER A 45 -2.01 6.36 23.19
CA SER A 45 -3.44 6.36 22.92
C SER A 45 -3.82 5.31 21.88
N LYS A 46 -4.87 4.55 22.18
CA LYS A 46 -5.48 3.60 21.24
C LYS A 46 -5.96 4.25 19.94
N GLY A 47 -6.37 5.53 20.00
CA GLY A 47 -6.81 6.29 18.83
C GLY A 47 -5.64 6.66 17.91
N LEU A 48 -4.56 7.15 18.49
CA LEU A 48 -3.32 7.46 17.76
C LEU A 48 -2.69 6.20 17.17
N ALA A 49 -2.74 5.07 17.88
CA ALA A 49 -2.24 3.80 17.37
C ALA A 49 -2.94 3.35 16.10
N LYS A 50 -4.27 3.46 16.04
CA LYS A 50 -5.04 3.16 14.82
C LYS A 50 -4.73 4.13 13.68
N LEU A 51 -4.59 5.41 13.98
CA LEU A 51 -4.22 6.44 13.00
C LEU A 51 -2.79 6.24 12.46
N GLY A 52 -1.85 5.83 13.32
CA GLY A 52 -0.48 5.53 12.93
C GLY A 52 -0.40 4.32 12.00
N VAL A 53 -1.15 3.25 12.28
CA VAL A 53 -1.26 2.11 11.36
C VAL A 53 -1.88 2.53 10.03
N ALA A 54 -2.96 3.32 10.05
CA ALA A 54 -3.55 3.85 8.82
C ALA A 54 -2.54 4.71 8.02
N GLY A 55 -1.72 5.51 8.70
CA GLY A 55 -0.62 6.26 8.09
C GLY A 55 0.44 5.35 7.45
N VAL A 56 0.83 4.26 8.10
CA VAL A 56 1.78 3.28 7.53
C VAL A 56 1.25 2.69 6.23
N PHE A 57 -0.05 2.39 6.12
CA PHE A 57 -0.64 1.89 4.88
C PHE A 57 -0.76 2.98 3.79
N ILE A 58 -1.07 4.23 4.15
CA ILE A 58 -1.21 5.32 3.18
C ILE A 58 0.16 5.75 2.63
N TYR A 59 1.10 6.07 3.52
CA TYR A 59 2.46 6.46 3.12
C TYR A 59 3.23 5.28 2.52
N GLY A 60 2.97 4.07 3.03
CA GLY A 60 3.51 2.85 2.48
C GLY A 60 3.05 2.57 1.06
N GLY A 61 1.74 2.64 0.81
CA GLY A 61 1.18 2.51 -0.52
C GLY A 61 1.69 3.60 -1.46
N ALA A 62 1.82 4.84 -0.99
CA ALA A 62 2.39 5.93 -1.79
C ALA A 62 3.86 5.70 -2.14
N LEU A 63 4.65 5.12 -1.23
CA LEU A 63 6.04 4.74 -1.50
C LEU A 63 6.13 3.67 -2.59
N VAL A 64 5.27 2.66 -2.56
CA VAL A 64 5.22 1.62 -3.61
C VAL A 64 4.80 2.21 -4.96
N VAL A 65 3.89 3.18 -4.97
CA VAL A 65 3.49 3.87 -6.22
C VAL A 65 4.55 4.85 -6.73
N MET A 66 5.42 5.36 -5.84
CA MET A 66 6.48 6.33 -6.18
C MET A 66 7.86 5.71 -6.39
N LEU A 67 8.09 4.47 -6.00
CA LEU A 67 9.28 3.71 -6.38
C LEU A 67 8.98 3.05 -7.74
N PRO A 68 9.51 3.56 -8.86
CA PRO A 68 9.41 2.91 -10.17
C PRO A 68 10.35 1.72 -10.31
#